data_AF-A0A2V5XJU7-F1
#
_entry.id   AF-A0A2V5XJU7-F1
#
_cell.length_a   1.000
_cell.length_b   1.000
_cell.length_c   1.000
_cell.angle_alpha   90.00
_cell.angle_beta   90.00
_cell.angle_gamma   90.00
#
_symmetry.space_group_name_H-M   'P 1'
#
loop_
_entity.id
_entity.type
_entity.pdbx_description
1 polymer ?
#
loop_
_entity_poly.entity_id
_entity_poly.type
_entity_poly.pdbx_seq_one_letter_code
_entity_poly.pdbx_strand_id
1 'polypeptide(L)' 'MAYDTNRKRTILYGGASGSGFFGDTWEWDGNEWIQVADTGPEARCNHAVAFDTKRRRIVLFGGQRNKIPFGDTWVWD' A
#
# COMPACT_ATOMS: atom_id res chain seq x y z
N MET A 1 -6.17 0.19 0.85
CA MET A 1 -6.04 -1.24 1.15
C MET A 1 -6.45 -2.05 -0.07
N ALA A 2 -5.83 -3.20 -0.29
CA ALA A 2 -6.18 -4.16 -1.34
C ALA A 2 -6.26 -5.57 -0.73
N TYR A 3 -6.92 -6.51 -1.41
CA TYR A 3 -6.99 -7.90 -0.96
C TYR A 3 -6.31 -8.81 -1.98
N ASP A 4 -5.24 -9.49 -1.56
CA ASP A 4 -4.64 -10.57 -2.33
C ASP A 4 -5.47 -11.83 -2.12
N THR A 5 -6.26 -12.16 -3.15
CA THR A 5 -7.15 -13.32 -3.15
C THR A 5 -6.40 -14.65 -3.19
N ASN A 6 -5.15 -14.66 -3.65
CA ASN A 6 -4.34 -15.88 -3.75
C ASN A 6 -3.77 -16.26 -2.38
N ARG A 7 -3.25 -15.28 -1.65
CA ARG A 7 -2.68 -15.47 -0.30
C ARG A 7 -3.70 -15.28 0.82
N LYS A 8 -4.91 -14.80 0.48
CA LYS A 8 -5.96 -14.41 1.43
C LYS A 8 -5.46 -13.36 2.44
N ARG A 9 -4.73 -12.35 1.94
CA ARG A 9 -4.14 -11.28 2.75
C ARG A 9 -4.76 -9.94 2.42
N THR A 10 -4.98 -9.10 3.43
CA THR A 10 -5.30 -7.68 3.21
C THR A 10 -4.01 -6.88 3.26
N ILE A 11 -3.71 -6.15 2.20
CA ILE A 11 -2.55 -5.26 2.10
C ILE A 11 -2.97 -3.85 2.46
N LEU A 12 -2.21 -3.24 3.35
CA LEU A 12 -2.21 -1.81 3.63
C LEU A 12 -0.86 -1.24 3.23
N TYR A 13 -0.87 -0.16 2.47
CA TYR A 13 0.31 0.64 2.22
C TYR A 13 0.03 2.08 2.67
N GLY A 14 0.99 2.69 3.35
CA GLY A 14 0.98 4.09 3.74
C GLY A 14 -0.24 4.51 4.57
N GLY A 15 -0.66 5.76 4.39
CA GLY A 15 -1.69 6.41 5.21
C GLY A 15 -1.19 7.70 5.84
N ALA A 16 -2.03 8.31 6.68
CA ALA A 16 -1.66 9.50 7.44
C ALA A 16 -2.26 9.45 8.85
N SER A 17 -1.53 10.04 9.79
CA SER A 17 -1.98 10.36 11.14
C SER A 17 -1.81 11.86 11.39
N GLY A 18 -2.20 12.32 12.59
CA GLY A 18 -1.88 13.68 13.04
C GLY A 18 -0.36 13.96 13.15
N SER A 19 0.48 12.92 13.18
CA SER A 19 1.93 13.03 13.32
C SER A 19 2.70 12.91 12.01
N GLY A 20 2.07 12.49 10.90
CA GLY A 20 2.76 12.39 9.62
C GLY A 20 2.09 11.45 8.61
N PHE A 21 2.85 11.14 7.56
CA PHE A 21 2.47 10.19 6.51
C PHE A 21 3.31 8.93 6.66
N PHE A 22 2.74 7.80 6.27
CA PHE A 22 3.40 6.51 6.30
C PHE A 22 3.71 6.02 4.89
N GLY A 23 4.80 5.27 4.74
CA GLY A 23 5.28 4.69 3.47
C GLY A 23 5.70 3.23 3.63
N ASP A 24 5.21 2.57 4.68
CA ASP A 24 5.40 1.16 4.97
C ASP A 24 4.23 0.32 4.42
N THR A 25 4.49 -0.98 4.28
CA THR A 25 3.51 -1.97 3.85
C THR A 25 3.25 -2.97 4.97
N TRP A 26 1.98 -3.21 5.23
CA TRP A 26 1.49 -4.15 6.22
C TRP A 26 0.55 -5.17 5.57
N GLU A 27 0.63 -6.41 6.03
CA GLU A 27 -0.29 -7.48 5.63
C GLU A 27 -1.08 -7.98 6.84
N TRP A 28 -2.39 -8.12 6.68
CA TRP A 28 -3.25 -8.81 7.62
C TRP A 28 -3.44 -10.25 7.16
N ASP A 29 -3.18 -11.17 8.07
CA ASP A 29 -3.22 -12.59 7.79
C ASP A 29 -4.55 -13.28 8.17
N GLY A 30 -5.44 -12.55 8.85
CA GLY A 30 -6.66 -13.06 9.46
C GLY A 30 -6.69 -12.93 10.98
N ASN A 31 -5.51 -12.86 11.61
CA ASN A 31 -5.30 -12.87 13.06
C ASN A 31 -4.39 -11.71 13.52
N GLU A 32 -3.35 -11.39 12.75
CA GLU A 32 -2.38 -10.35 13.08
C GLU A 32 -1.94 -9.52 11.86
N TRP A 33 -1.50 -8.29 12.16
CA TRP A 33 -0.86 -7.40 11.19
C TRP A 33 0.64 -7.60 11.25
N ILE A 34 1.24 -7.85 10.09
CA ILE A 34 2.69 -8.05 9.95
C ILE A 34 3.22 -6.96 9.02
N GLN A 35 4.22 -6.22 9.48
CA GLN A 35 4.93 -5.28 8.61
C GLN A 35 5.82 -6.08 7.66
N VAL A 36 5.61 -5.91 6.36
CA VAL A 36 6.35 -6.66 5.33
C VAL A 36 7.36 -5.80 4.58
N ALA A 37 7.22 -4.47 4.65
CA ALA A 37 8.20 -3.54 4.10
C ALA A 37 8.15 -2.18 4.81
N ASP A 38 9.31 -1.56 5.00
CA ASP A 38 9.49 -0.18 5.48
C ASP A 38 10.22 0.71 4.45
N THR A 39 10.49 0.15 3.27
CA THR A 39 11.09 0.82 2.10
C THR A 39 10.17 0.67 0.89
N GLY A 40 10.32 1.56 -0.09
CA GLY A 40 9.51 1.55 -1.31
C GLY A 40 9.04 2.96 -1.70
N PRO A 41 7.78 3.11 -2.15
CA PRO A 41 7.26 4.42 -2.55
C PRO A 41 7.33 5.42 -1.39
N GLU A 42 7.40 6.71 -1.71
CA GLU A 42 7.35 7.75 -0.69
C GLU A 42 6.06 7.72 0.12
N ALA A 43 6.17 8.05 1.42
CA ALA A 43 5.04 8.12 2.33
C ALA A 43 3.90 9.00 1.82
N ARG A 44 2.68 8.44 1.76
CA ARG A 44 1.53 9.08 1.09
C ARG A 44 0.19 8.59 1.61
N CYS A 45 -0.85 9.38 1.41
CA CYS A 45 -2.24 9.00 1.59
C CYS A 45 -3.06 9.25 0.32
N ASN A 46 -4.36 8.92 0.34
CA ASN A 46 -5.31 9.12 -0.77
C ASN A 46 -4.85 8.52 -2.12
N HIS A 47 -3.99 7.50 -2.08
CA HIS A 47 -3.56 6.73 -3.25
C HIS A 47 -4.60 5.64 -3.58
N ALA A 48 -4.55 5.15 -4.82
CA ALA A 48 -5.24 3.91 -5.18
C ALA A 48 -4.29 2.72 -4.99
N VAL A 49 -4.82 1.59 -4.51
CA VAL A 49 -4.09 0.32 -4.43
C VAL A 49 -5.01 -0.84 -4.79
N ALA A 50 -4.54 -1.77 -5.61
CA ALA A 50 -5.30 -2.94 -6.06
C ALA A 50 -4.38 -4.16 -6.24
N PHE A 51 -4.96 -5.36 -6.12
CA PHE A 51 -4.28 -6.60 -6.46
C PHE A 51 -4.68 -7.06 -7.86
N ASP A 52 -3.71 -7.17 -8.77
CA ASP A 52 -3.88 -7.78 -10.09
C ASP A 52 -3.78 -9.30 -9.95
N THR A 53 -4.92 -9.98 -9.97
CA THR A 53 -5.00 -11.44 -9.80
C THR A 53 -4.33 -12.22 -10.94
N LYS A 54 -4.30 -11.66 -12.17
CA LYS A 54 -3.70 -12.31 -13.33
C LYS A 54 -2.17 -12.25 -13.25
N ARG A 55 -1.63 -11.12 -12.81
CA ARG A 55 -0.18 -10.90 -12.68
C ARG A 55 0.36 -11.27 -11.31
N ARG A 56 -0.52 -11.49 -10.33
CA ARG A 56 -0.23 -11.77 -8.92
C ARG A 56 0.63 -10.67 -8.29
N ARG A 57 0.22 -9.42 -8.49
CA ARG A 57 0.97 -8.25 -8.07
C ARG A 57 0.08 -7.17 -7.48
N ILE A 58 0.59 -6.44 -6.51
CA ILE A 58 -0.03 -5.22 -6.02
C ILE A 58 0.36 -4.07 -6.95
N VAL A 59 -0.62 -3.24 -7.29
CA VAL A 59 -0.43 -2.02 -8.06
C VAL A 59 -0.87 -0.85 -7.19
N LEU A 60 0.02 0.12 -7.00
CA LEU A 60 -0.25 1.39 -6.36
C LEU A 60 -0.13 2.52 -7.38
N PHE A 61 -1.06 3.47 -7.31
CA PHE A 61 -1.02 4.65 -8.15
C PHE A 61 -1.32 5.93 -7.38
N GLY A 62 -0.47 6.93 -7.61
CA GLY A 62 -0.66 8.30 -7.16
C GLY A 62 -0.76 8.47 -5.64
N GLY A 63 -1.71 9.30 -5.21
CA GLY A 63 -1.85 9.76 -3.83
C GLY A 63 -1.20 11.12 -3.60
N GLN A 64 -0.99 11.48 -2.34
CA GLN A 64 -0.38 12.77 -1.99
C GLN A 64 0.33 12.75 -0.63
N ARG A 65 1.23 13.71 -0.45
CA ARG A 65 1.87 14.06 0.82
C ARG A 65 1.83 15.58 0.99
N ASN A 66 1.27 16.10 2.08
CA ASN A 66 1.17 17.55 2.31
C ASN A 66 0.59 18.36 1.14
N LYS A 67 -0.48 17.85 0.50
CA LYS A 67 -1.09 18.42 -0.72
C LYS A 67 -0.20 18.42 -1.97
N ILE A 68 0.96 17.76 -1.92
CA ILE A 68 1.81 17.49 -3.09
C ILE A 68 1.34 16.16 -3.68
N PRO A 69 0.75 16.16 -4.89
CA PRO A 69 0.26 14.94 -5.52
C PRO A 69 1.41 14.12 -6.10
N PHE A 70 1.24 12.81 -6.10
CA PHE A 70 2.07 11.88 -6.83
C PHE A 70 1.30 11.37 -8.07
N GLY A 71 2.01 11.13 -9.16
CA GLY A 71 1.48 10.55 -10.40
C GLY A 71 2.24 9.29 -10.86
N ASP A 72 3.03 8.71 -9.98
CA ASP A 72 3.82 7.50 -10.19
C ASP A 72 2.97 6.23 -10.00
N THR A 73 3.45 5.15 -10.63
CA THR A 73 2.91 3.79 -10.46
C THR A 73 3.99 2.92 -9.83
N TRP A 74 3.63 2.22 -8.78
CA TRP A 74 4.47 1.20 -8.14
C TRP A 74 3.82 -0.17 -8.27
N VAL A 75 4.65 -1.19 -8.49
CA VAL A 75 4.19 -2.57 -8.62
C VAL A 75 5.13 -3.48 -7.86
N TRP A 76 4.59 -4.40 -7.06
CA TRP A 76 5.35 -5.41 -6.33
C TRP A 76 4.57 -6.73 -6.19
N ASP A 77 5.26 -7.78 -5.75
CA ASP A 77 4.74 -9.15 -5.59
C ASP A 77 4.14 -9.38 -4.18
#